data_AF-A0A2T5H8A3-F1
#
_entry.id   AF-A0A2T5H8A3-F1
#
_cell.length_a   1.000
_cell.length_b   1.000
_cell.length_c   1.000
_cell.angle_alpha   90.00
_cell.angle_beta   90.00
_cell.angle_gamma   90.00
#
_symmetry.space_group_name_H-M   'P 1'
#
loop_
_entity.id
_entity.type
_entity.pdbx_description
1 polymer ?
#
loop_
_entity_poly.entity_id
_entity_poly.type
_entity_poly.pdbx_seq_one_letter_code
_entity_poly.pdbx_strand_id
1 'polypeptide(L)'
;MNKLSLNATLCLPIMLLALTACVTHPPKRMDSRFGNAVGMAKAQQTVNPDASLDTTPVRGVDGQAGDAMIDNYRDSYINRPAPARGALNVGTSGGTAGGGGGSPQQ
;
A
#
# COMPACT_ATOMS: atom_id res chain seq x y z
N MET A 1 1.02 -52.31 -40.34
CA MET A 1 1.76 -51.79 -39.17
C MET A 1 1.46 -50.31 -39.06
N ASN A 2 0.78 -49.95 -37.97
CA ASN A 2 -0.24 -48.90 -38.00
C ASN A 2 0.41 -47.61 -37.52
N LYS A 3 1.15 -46.94 -38.42
CA LYS A 3 1.94 -45.74 -38.10
C LYS A 3 1.09 -44.62 -37.48
N LEU A 4 -0.20 -44.57 -37.84
CA LEU A 4 -1.16 -43.61 -37.30
C LEU A 4 -1.51 -43.87 -35.81
N SER A 5 -1.55 -45.13 -35.40
CA SER A 5 -1.78 -45.53 -34.00
C SER A 5 -0.54 -45.29 -33.15
N LEU A 6 0.66 -45.52 -33.68
CA LEU A 6 1.92 -45.28 -32.96
C LEU A 6 2.12 -43.79 -32.63
N ASN A 7 1.80 -42.89 -33.58
CA ASN A 7 1.90 -41.44 -33.38
C ASN A 7 0.83 -40.90 -32.43
N ALA A 8 -0.40 -41.41 -32.51
CA ALA A 8 -1.49 -41.02 -31.62
C ALA A 8 -1.23 -41.45 -30.16
N THR A 9 -0.60 -42.60 -29.96
CA THR A 9 -0.24 -43.12 -28.62
C THR A 9 0.89 -42.29 -27.98
N LEU A 10 1.77 -41.67 -28.78
CA LEU A 10 2.85 -40.80 -28.29
C LEU A 10 2.37 -39.37 -27.96
N CYS A 11 1.39 -38.84 -28.70
CA CYS A 11 0.87 -37.49 -28.47
C CYS A 11 0.01 -37.37 -27.19
N LEU A 12 -0.74 -38.41 -26.84
CA LEU A 12 -1.65 -38.40 -25.70
C LEU A 12 -0.95 -38.10 -24.35
N PRO A 13 0.18 -38.74 -23.97
CA PRO A 13 0.87 -38.42 -22.71
C PRO A 13 1.52 -37.03 -22.73
N ILE A 14 1.99 -36.55 -23.87
CA ILE A 14 2.61 -35.21 -24.01
C ILE A 14 1.56 -34.12 -23.75
N MET A 15 0.36 -34.29 -24.28
CA MET A 15 -0.76 -33.36 -24.08
C MET A 15 -1.24 -33.38 -22.61
N LEU A 16 -1.22 -34.55 -21.96
CA LEU A 16 -1.56 -34.69 -20.53
C LEU A 16 -0.50 -34.05 -19.61
N LEU A 17 0.79 -34.10 -19.96
CA LEU A 17 1.85 -33.38 -19.25
C LEU A 17 1.72 -31.86 -19.41
N ALA A 18 1.32 -31.37 -20.60
CA ALA A 18 1.12 -29.94 -20.84
C ALA A 18 0.02 -29.33 -19.96
N LEU A 19 -1.00 -30.11 -19.57
CA LEU A 19 -2.03 -29.66 -18.63
C LEU A 19 -1.51 -29.46 -17.19
N THR A 20 -0.38 -30.08 -16.82
CA THR A 20 0.25 -29.91 -15.49
C THR A 20 1.17 -28.68 -15.40
N ALA A 21 1.37 -27.96 -16.51
CA ALA A 21 2.19 -26.75 -16.57
C ALA A 21 1.49 -25.50 -15.99
N CYS A 22 0.17 -25.56 -15.75
CA CYS A 22 -0.47 -24.60 -14.88
C CYS A 22 0.00 -24.86 -13.44
N VAL A 23 0.64 -23.86 -12.84
CA VAL A 23 1.19 -23.87 -11.48
C VAL A 23 0.11 -24.33 -10.49
N THR A 24 0.09 -25.63 -10.21
CA THR A 24 -0.88 -26.26 -9.28
C THR A 24 -0.53 -26.03 -7.82
N HIS A 25 0.63 -25.44 -7.53
CA HIS A 25 1.10 -25.18 -6.18
C HIS A 25 1.57 -23.73 -6.06
N PRO A 26 1.10 -22.96 -5.06
CA PRO A 26 1.79 -21.75 -4.66
C PRO A 26 3.28 -22.10 -4.42
N PRO A 27 4.23 -21.20 -4.72
CA PRO A 27 5.65 -21.51 -4.62
C PRO A 27 5.94 -22.16 -3.28
N LYS A 28 6.56 -23.36 -3.29
CA LYS A 28 6.88 -24.19 -2.09
C LYS A 28 7.64 -23.45 -0.98
N ARG A 29 8.09 -22.22 -1.23
CA ARG A 29 8.87 -21.36 -0.34
C ARG A 29 8.26 -19.96 -0.21
N MET A 30 6.94 -19.82 -0.25
CA MET A 30 6.33 -18.61 0.30
C MET A 30 6.39 -18.73 1.82
N ASP A 31 7.16 -17.86 2.47
CA ASP A 31 7.15 -17.78 3.93
C ASP A 31 5.72 -17.47 4.38
N SER A 32 5.25 -18.19 5.40
CA SER A 32 3.98 -17.94 6.10
C SER A 32 3.77 -16.47 6.51
N ARG A 33 4.88 -15.72 6.70
CA ARG A 33 4.88 -14.31 7.12
C ARG A 33 4.92 -13.33 5.95
N PHE A 34 4.93 -13.81 4.71
CA PHE A 34 4.93 -12.95 3.54
C PHE A 34 3.72 -11.99 3.59
N GLY A 35 3.99 -10.69 3.45
CA GLY A 35 2.96 -9.64 3.55
C GLY A 35 2.70 -9.11 4.96
N ASN A 36 3.23 -9.73 6.02
CA ASN A 36 3.02 -9.23 7.40
C ASN A 36 3.52 -7.80 7.59
N ALA A 37 4.66 -7.43 7.00
CA ALA A 37 5.20 -6.07 7.11
C ALA A 37 4.22 -5.02 6.52
N VAL A 38 3.66 -5.30 5.35
CA VAL A 38 2.66 -4.43 4.72
C VAL A 38 1.35 -4.43 5.50
N GLY A 39 0.93 -5.59 6.02
CA GLY A 39 -0.24 -5.69 6.89
C GLY A 39 -0.10 -4.86 8.17
N MET A 40 1.06 -4.89 8.80
CA MET A 40 1.36 -4.08 9.98
C MET A 40 1.43 -2.59 9.64
N ALA A 41 2.12 -2.21 8.56
CA ALA A 41 2.19 -0.82 8.11
C ALA A 41 0.78 -0.27 7.79
N LYS A 42 -0.05 -1.05 7.10
CA LYS A 42 -1.44 -0.69 6.83
C LYS A 42 -2.25 -0.55 8.12
N ALA A 43 -2.10 -1.47 9.07
CA ALA A 43 -2.79 -1.39 10.36
C ALA A 43 -2.40 -0.12 11.13
N GLN A 44 -1.12 0.27 11.10
CA GLN A 44 -0.63 1.51 11.71
C GLN A 44 -1.14 2.77 11.01
N GLN A 45 -1.42 2.69 9.70
CA GLN A 45 -1.97 3.79 8.90
C GLN A 45 -3.51 3.84 8.93
N THR A 46 -4.17 2.79 9.40
CA THR A 46 -5.63 2.71 9.44
C THR A 46 -6.15 3.47 10.65
N VAL A 47 -6.74 4.64 10.41
CA VAL A 47 -7.29 5.50 11.47
C VAL A 47 -8.54 4.89 12.11
N ASN A 48 -9.43 4.30 11.32
CA ASN A 48 -10.64 3.66 11.80
C ASN A 48 -10.88 2.32 11.06
N PRO A 49 -10.62 1.16 11.70
CA PRO A 49 -10.85 -0.15 11.09
C PRO A 49 -12.34 -0.49 10.90
N ASP A 50 -13.23 0.10 11.71
CA ASP A 50 -14.68 -0.17 11.70
C ASP A 50 -15.46 0.82 10.83
N ALA A 51 -14.76 1.65 10.05
CA ALA A 51 -15.37 2.71 9.22
C ALA A 51 -16.44 2.20 8.24
N SER A 52 -16.37 0.94 7.80
CA SER A 52 -17.38 0.34 6.92
C SER A 52 -18.70 -0.02 7.62
N LEU A 53 -18.67 -0.15 8.94
CA LEU A 53 -19.85 -0.48 9.76
C LEU A 53 -20.56 0.78 10.26
N ASP A 54 -19.88 1.92 10.22
CA ASP A 54 -20.42 3.21 10.58
C ASP A 54 -21.38 3.70 9.48
N THR A 55 -22.67 3.82 9.83
CA THR A 55 -23.72 4.34 8.95
C THR A 55 -23.97 5.83 9.15
N THR A 56 -23.19 6.48 10.02
CA THR A 56 -23.31 7.93 10.20
C THR A 56 -23.01 8.62 8.87
N PRO A 57 -23.82 9.63 8.49
CA PRO A 57 -23.55 10.39 7.30
C PRO A 57 -22.19 11.06 7.46
N VAL A 58 -21.29 10.83 6.49
CA VAL A 58 -20.00 11.52 6.45
C VAL A 58 -20.28 13.01 6.51
N ARG A 59 -19.88 13.67 7.60
CA ARG A 59 -19.81 15.13 7.62
C ARG A 59 -18.73 15.48 6.62
N GLY A 60 -19.15 15.89 5.42
CA GLY A 60 -18.25 16.28 4.35
C GLY A 60 -17.32 17.41 4.79
N VAL A 61 -16.46 17.83 3.87
CA VAL A 61 -15.61 18.99 4.08
C VAL A 61 -16.49 20.23 4.24
N ASP A 62 -16.30 21.00 5.32
CA ASP A 62 -17.00 22.27 5.47
C ASP A 62 -16.56 23.26 4.36
N GLY A 63 -17.39 24.28 4.09
CA GLY A 63 -17.12 25.19 2.97
C GLY A 63 -15.79 25.94 3.09
N GLN A 64 -15.36 26.28 4.32
CA GLN A 64 -14.10 27.00 4.55
C GLN A 64 -12.90 26.07 4.36
N ALA A 65 -12.98 24.84 4.84
CA ALA A 65 -11.98 23.81 4.62
C ALA A 65 -11.88 23.46 3.13
N GLY A 66 -13.00 23.42 2.41
CA GLY A 66 -13.02 23.18 0.97
C GLY A 66 -12.34 24.30 0.17
N ASP A 67 -12.63 25.55 0.52
CA ASP A 67 -11.98 26.73 -0.08
C ASP A 67 -10.47 26.70 0.18
N ALA A 68 -10.07 26.48 1.43
CA ALA A 68 -8.67 26.33 1.82
C ALA A 68 -7.97 25.18 1.07
N MET A 69 -8.65 24.05 0.83
CA MET A 69 -8.07 22.94 0.05
C MET A 69 -7.75 23.36 -1.39
N ILE A 70 -8.66 24.08 -2.05
CA ILE A 70 -8.45 24.58 -3.42
C ILE A 70 -7.34 25.62 -3.46
N ASP A 71 -7.28 26.51 -2.49
CA ASP A 71 -6.23 27.52 -2.39
C ASP A 71 -4.87 26.88 -2.14
N ASN A 72 -4.75 25.95 -1.19
CA ASN A 72 -3.51 25.20 -0.95
C ASN A 72 -3.08 24.40 -2.19
N TYR A 73 -4.03 23.81 -2.93
CA TYR A 73 -3.73 23.10 -4.17
C TYR A 73 -3.14 24.05 -5.21
N ARG A 74 -3.77 25.20 -5.46
CA ARG A 74 -3.26 26.22 -6.38
C ARG A 74 -1.89 26.74 -5.95
N ASP A 75 -1.74 27.07 -4.67
CA ASP A 75 -0.50 27.59 -4.10
C ASP A 75 0.65 26.60 -4.25
N SER A 76 0.39 25.29 -4.14
CA SER A 76 1.43 24.26 -4.32
C SER A 76 2.13 24.29 -5.68
N TYR A 77 1.47 24.82 -6.72
CA TYR A 77 2.04 25.00 -8.05
C TYR A 77 2.79 26.33 -8.21
N ILE A 78 2.34 27.38 -7.52
CA ILE A 78 2.91 28.73 -7.60
C ILE A 78 4.10 28.86 -6.66
N ASN A 79 3.89 28.49 -5.40
CA ASN A 79 4.86 28.57 -4.31
C ASN A 79 5.34 27.16 -3.94
N ARG A 80 5.89 26.43 -4.91
CA ARG A 80 6.43 25.10 -4.65
C ARG A 80 7.54 25.20 -3.60
N PRO A 81 7.35 24.65 -2.38
CA PRO A 81 8.41 24.65 -1.40
C PRO A 81 9.62 23.94 -2.01
N ALA A 82 10.83 24.48 -1.81
CA ALA A 82 12.03 23.77 -2.20
C ALA A 82 11.93 22.35 -1.60
N PRO A 83 12.20 21.29 -2.39
CA PRO A 83 12.05 19.92 -1.91
C PRO A 83 12.80 19.83 -0.60
N ALA A 84 12.11 19.43 0.46
CA ALA A 84 12.66 19.46 1.81
C ALA A 84 13.84 18.48 1.87
N ARG A 85 15.03 18.99 1.58
CA ARG A 85 16.28 18.24 1.64
C ARG A 85 16.49 17.88 3.11
N GLY A 86 16.10 16.67 3.49
CA GLY A 86 16.28 16.14 4.84
C GLY A 86 15.03 16.04 5.74
N ALA A 87 13.81 16.28 5.24
CA ALA A 87 12.60 16.22 6.09
C ALA A 87 11.99 14.82 6.28
N LEU A 88 12.63 13.75 5.81
CA LEU A 88 12.35 12.41 6.33
C LEU A 88 13.26 12.16 7.54
N ASN A 89 12.87 12.67 8.71
CA ASN A 89 13.37 12.16 9.99
C ASN A 89 12.59 10.88 10.34
N VAL A 90 12.72 9.87 9.47
CA VAL A 90 12.27 8.51 9.75
C VAL A 90 13.35 7.89 10.63
N GLY A 91 13.28 8.12 11.95
CA GLY A 91 14.16 7.40 12.88
C GLY A 91 14.61 8.07 14.19
N THR A 92 14.09 9.22 14.63
CA THR A 92 14.37 9.69 16.01
C THR A 92 13.27 9.26 16.99
N SER A 93 13.15 7.95 17.21
CA SER A 93 12.52 7.43 18.42
C SER A 93 13.56 7.51 19.55
N GLY A 94 13.58 8.62 20.27
CA GLY A 94 14.51 8.78 21.38
C GLY A 94 14.24 10.01 22.25
N GLY A 95 13.35 9.86 23.23
CA GLY A 95 13.52 10.49 24.54
C GLY A 95 13.15 11.97 24.71
N THR A 96 12.14 12.18 25.55
CA THR A 96 11.73 13.42 26.23
C THR A 96 12.89 14.27 26.80
N ALA A 97 12.88 15.59 26.53
CA ALA A 97 13.27 16.70 27.41
C ALA A 97 12.97 18.01 26.63
N GLY A 98 12.13 18.96 27.03
CA GLY A 98 11.95 19.53 28.36
C GLY A 98 12.72 20.86 28.44
N GLY A 99 12.02 21.99 28.27
CA GLY A 99 12.51 23.36 28.48
C GLY A 99 12.37 24.24 27.23
N GLY A 100 11.73 25.42 27.21
CA GLY A 100 11.24 26.29 28.27
C GLY A 100 11.55 27.74 27.88
N GLY A 101 10.51 28.54 27.62
CA GLY A 101 10.50 30.00 27.79
C GLY A 101 10.98 30.88 26.63
N GLY A 102 10.10 31.80 26.19
CA GLY A 102 10.50 33.03 25.49
C GLY A 102 9.54 33.56 24.42
N SER A 103 8.36 34.06 24.80
CA SER A 103 7.54 34.92 23.93
C SER A 103 8.08 36.37 23.92
N PRO A 104 8.18 37.07 22.79
CA PRO A 104 8.28 38.52 22.78
C PRO A 104 6.88 39.13 22.89
N GLN A 105 6.63 39.92 23.94
CA GLN A 105 5.46 40.81 24.02
C GLN A 105 5.91 42.26 23.79
N GLN A 106 5.05 42.98 23.07
CA GLN A 106 5.06 44.43 22.88
C GLN A 106 4.84 45.18 24.19
#